data_AF-A0A354C2B0-F1
#
_entry.id   AF-A0A354C2B0-F1
#
_cell.length_a   1.000
_cell.length_b   1.000
_cell.length_c   1.000
_cell.angle_alpha   90.00
_cell.angle_beta   90.00
_cell.angle_gamma   90.00
#
_symmetry.space_group_name_H-M   'P 1'
#
loop_
_entity.id
_entity.type
_entity.pdbx_description
1 polymer ?
#
loop_
_entity_poly.entity_id
_entity_poly.type
_entity_poly.pdbx_seq_one_letter_code
_entity_poly.pdbx_strand_id
1 'polypeptide(L)' 'NGKKHGQGTVTFANGSTYVGQFKHDNYHGQGSLTLPTGEKYVGEWKDGKFTEIK' A
#
# COMPACT_ATOMS: atom_id res chain seq x y z
N ASN A 1 -19.69 8.45 2.66
CA ASN A 1 -18.35 8.65 2.04
C ASN A 1 -17.65 7.31 1.90
N GLY A 2 -17.83 6.61 0.79
CA GLY A 2 -17.26 5.27 0.52
C GLY A 2 -15.77 5.26 0.22
N LYS A 3 -14.97 6.09 0.92
CA LYS A 3 -13.52 6.12 0.75
C LYS A 3 -12.90 4.90 1.41
N LYS A 4 -11.86 4.33 0.81
CA LYS A 4 -11.09 3.24 1.43
C LYS A 4 -10.45 3.77 2.72
N HIS A 5 -10.75 3.09 3.82
CA HIS A 5 -10.22 3.36 5.14
C HIS A 5 -10.02 2.04 5.89
N GLY A 6 -8.94 1.91 6.65
CA GLY A 6 -8.59 0.67 7.35
C GLY A 6 -7.77 -0.30 6.49
N GLN A 7 -7.67 -1.57 6.89
CA GLN A 7 -6.87 -2.56 6.18
C GLN A 7 -7.51 -2.94 4.84
N GLY A 8 -6.71 -3.08 3.79
CA GLY A 8 -7.19 -3.46 2.47
C GLY A 8 -6.11 -4.08 1.59
N THR A 9 -6.55 -4.70 0.51
CA THR A 9 -5.69 -5.21 -0.57
C THR A 9 -6.06 -4.54 -1.88
N VAL A 10 -5.07 -4.08 -2.63
CA VAL A 10 -5.24 -3.54 -3.98
C VAL A 10 -4.30 -4.28 -4.91
N THR A 11 -4.88 -4.95 -5.90
CA THR A 11 -4.14 -5.49 -7.05
C THR A 11 -4.22 -4.47 -8.17
N PHE A 12 -3.05 -4.08 -8.68
CA PHE A 12 -2.93 -3.10 -9.75
C PHE A 12 -2.95 -3.79 -11.11
N ALA A 13 -3.28 -3.03 -12.16
CA ALA A 13 -3.32 -3.54 -13.53
C ALA A 13 -1.96 -4.06 -14.03
N ASN A 14 -0.85 -3.56 -13.46
CA ASN A 14 0.49 -4.05 -13.76
C ASN A 14 0.84 -5.38 -13.04
N GLY A 15 -0.06 -5.92 -12.22
CA GLY A 15 0.15 -7.13 -11.44
C GLY A 15 0.77 -6.91 -10.06
N SER A 16 1.18 -5.68 -9.72
CA SER A 16 1.61 -5.37 -8.35
C SER A 16 0.44 -5.58 -7.37
N THR A 17 0.76 -5.89 -6.11
CA THR A 17 -0.24 -6.02 -5.05
C THR A 17 0.20 -5.25 -3.81
N TYR A 18 -0.65 -4.32 -3.35
CA TYR A 18 -0.49 -3.64 -2.07
C TYR A 18 -1.41 -4.27 -1.02
N VAL A 19 -0.88 -4.58 0.15
CA VAL A 19 -1.61 -5.02 1.34
C VAL A 19 -1.23 -4.12 2.50
N GLY A 20 -2.18 -3.35 3.04
CA GLY A 20 -1.90 -2.42 4.13
C GLY A 20 -3.05 -1.51 4.45
N GLN A 21 -2.77 -0.47 5.25
CA GLN A 21 -3.82 0.45 5.67
C GLN A 21 -4.10 1.50 4.59
N PHE A 22 -5.36 1.93 4.56
CA PHE A 22 -5.86 2.99 3.72
C PHE A 22 -6.39 4.11 4.60
N LYS A 23 -6.19 5.34 4.13
CA LYS A 23 -6.80 6.52 4.71
C LYS A 23 -7.17 7.48 3.59
N HIS A 24 -8.47 7.76 3.45
CA HIS A 24 -9.00 8.63 2.40
C HIS A 24 -8.53 8.22 0.99
N ASP A 25 -8.67 6.94 0.65
CA ASP A 25 -8.26 6.35 -0.64
C ASP A 25 -6.76 6.24 -0.90
N ASN A 26 -5.91 6.71 0.02
CA ASN A 26 -4.45 6.61 -0.09
C ASN A 26 -3.87 5.52 0.82
N TYR A 27 -2.76 4.92 0.39
CA TYR A 27 -1.96 4.03 1.24
C TYR A 27 -1.43 4.78 2.46
N HIS A 28 -1.58 4.18 3.63
CA HIS A 28 -1.20 4.77 4.90
C HIS A 28 -0.71 3.72 5.90
N GLY A 29 0.00 4.15 6.95
CA GLY A 29 0.49 3.28 8.02
C GLY A 29 1.35 2.13 7.52
N GLN A 30 1.32 1.01 8.24
CA GLN A 30 2.07 -0.19 7.85
C GLN A 30 1.44 -0.88 6.64
N GLY A 31 2.26 -1.19 5.65
CA GLY A 31 1.82 -1.90 4.45
C GLY A 31 2.97 -2.55 3.68
N SER A 32 2.61 -3.43 2.76
CA SER A 32 3.53 -4.13 1.87
C SER A 32 3.09 -4.02 0.43
N LEU A 33 4.00 -3.63 -0.46
CA LEU A 33 3.84 -3.65 -1.91
C LEU A 33 4.69 -4.78 -2.49
N THR A 34 4.06 -5.72 -3.17
CA THR A 34 4.73 -6.77 -3.94
C THR A 34 4.64 -6.42 -5.41
N LEU A 35 5.80 -6.40 -6.09
CA LEU A 35 5.88 -6.24 -7.54
C LEU A 35 5.70 -7.58 -8.25
N PRO A 36 5.29 -7.59 -9.53
CA PRO A 36 5.25 -8.80 -10.35
C PRO A 36 6.62 -9.48 -10.47
N THR A 37 7.71 -8.72 -10.31
CA THR A 37 9.09 -9.21 -10.29
C THR A 37 9.40 -10.06 -9.05
N GLY A 38 8.52 -10.04 -8.03
CA GLY A 38 8.71 -10.69 -6.74
C GLY A 38 9.34 -9.80 -5.67
N GLU A 39 9.81 -8.61 -6.03
CA GLU A 39 10.31 -7.62 -5.07
C GLU A 39 9.20 -7.17 -4.11
N LYS A 40 9.54 -7.06 -2.83
CA LYS A 40 8.59 -6.70 -1.77
C LYS A 40 9.10 -5.51 -0.98
N TYR A 41 8.32 -4.44 -0.95
CA TYR A 41 8.57 -3.24 -0.15
C TYR A 41 7.67 -3.28 1.07
N VAL A 42 8.24 -3.53 2.24
CA VAL A 42 7.51 -3.57 3.52
C VAL A 42 7.95 -2.38 4.36
N GLY A 43 7.00 -1.60 4.84
CA GLY A 43 7.31 -0.42 5.65
C GLY A 43 6.11 0.51 5.82
N GLU A 44 6.42 1.75 6.17
CA GLU A 44 5.41 2.76 6.45
C GLU A 44 5.02 3.51 5.17
N TRP A 45 3.72 3.74 5.02
CA TRP A 45 3.11 4.45 3.91
C TRP A 45 2.47 5.73 4.44
N LYS A 46 2.67 6.83 3.73
CA LYS A 46 2.04 8.11 4.06
C LYS A 46 1.54 8.77 2.79
N ASP A 47 0.22 8.94 2.71
CA ASP A 47 -0.47 9.58 1.58
C ASP A 47 -0.05 8.99 0.23
N GLY A 48 0.03 7.66 0.15
CA GLY A 48 0.39 6.93 -1.07
C GLY A 48 1.89 6.77 -1.32
N LYS A 49 2.75 7.37 -0.49
CA LYS A 49 4.21 7.29 -0.63
C LYS A 49 4.81 6.31 0.36
N PHE A 50 5.66 5.42 -0.15
CA PHE A 50 6.51 4.58 0.70
C PHE A 50 7.54 5.46 1.40
N THR A 51 7.55 5.41 2.73
CA THR A 51 8.55 6.05 3.56
C THR A 51 9.44 4.94 4.12
N GLU A 52 10.67 4.88 3.65
CA GLU A 52 11.68 4.03 4.24
C GLU A 52 12.06 4.62 5.60
N ILE A 53 11.83 3.86 6.68
CA ILE A 53 12.40 4.20 7.98
C ILE A 53 13.90 3.86 7.86
N LYS A 54 14.74 4.88 7.77
CA LYS A 54 16.19 4.74 7.90
C LYS A 54 16.58 4.36 9.32
#